data_AF-A0A956CWE9-F1
#
_entry.id   AF-A0A956CWE9-F1
#
_cell.length_a   1.000
_cell.length_b   1.000
_cell.length_c   1.000
_cell.angle_alpha   90.00
_cell.angle_beta   90.00
_cell.angle_gamma   90.00
#
_symmetry.space_group_name_H-M   'P 1'
#
loop_
_entity.id
_entity.type
_entity.pdbx_description
1 polymer ?
#
loop_
_entity_poly.entity_id
_entity_poly.type
_entity_poly.pdbx_seq_one_letter_code
_entity_poly.pdbx_strand_id
1 'polypeptide(L)'
;MAEGVCDLATPLHGARAEVHDWVAGREGDFREALDTLQRARGLRLRLTVWTRLTRSNARVLGEIPSLIKARGAIDWVIVFPSTEGLAPPFTRVVPRYGMAIPAALAALEAARRRGLGTRIAGAPRCVLGHFASRAIPSPTRSYARSCAGCPSKAGCPGTDAAYLARFGAGELRPAPDVALEPWMPFEARARPP
;
A
#
# COMPACT_ATOMS: atom_id res chain seq x y z
N MET A 1 -13.96 7.34 30.59
CA MET A 1 -12.51 7.08 30.48
C MET A 1 -12.11 7.43 29.05
N ALA A 2 -11.20 8.39 28.85
CA ALA A 2 -10.78 8.75 27.49
C ALA A 2 -9.95 7.60 26.91
N GLU A 3 -10.40 7.02 25.81
CA GLU A 3 -9.67 6.00 25.07
C GLU A 3 -8.35 6.61 24.54
N GLY A 4 -7.22 6.12 25.05
CA GLY A 4 -5.91 6.58 24.62
C GLY A 4 -5.56 6.04 23.23
N VAL A 5 -4.99 6.87 22.37
CA VAL A 5 -4.46 6.47 21.06
C VAL A 5 -3.35 5.44 21.24
N CYS A 6 -3.50 4.24 20.66
CA CYS A 6 -2.55 3.12 20.79
C CYS A 6 -1.77 2.83 19.51
N ASP A 7 -2.29 3.26 18.37
CA ASP A 7 -1.71 3.03 17.04
C ASP A 7 -1.45 4.37 16.36
N LEU A 8 -0.44 4.43 15.49
CA LEU A 8 -0.21 5.56 14.57
C LEU A 8 0.10 5.03 13.16
N ALA A 9 -0.57 5.61 12.17
CA ALA A 9 -0.30 5.39 10.76
C ALA A 9 0.32 6.65 10.14
N THR A 10 1.48 6.53 9.48
CA THR A 10 2.17 7.68 8.89
C THR A 10 2.63 7.41 7.45
N PRO A 11 2.49 8.38 6.53
CA PRO A 11 3.00 8.24 5.17
C PRO A 11 4.53 8.19 5.14
N LEU A 12 5.06 7.33 4.27
CA LEU A 12 6.45 7.43 3.83
C LEU A 12 6.57 6.98 2.37
N HIS A 13 6.88 7.90 1.48
CA HIS A 13 6.85 7.65 0.03
C HIS A 13 8.18 7.27 -0.61
N GLY A 14 9.28 7.40 0.13
CA GLY A 14 10.64 7.05 -0.28
C GLY A 14 11.56 6.99 0.93
N ALA A 15 12.75 6.40 0.77
CA ALA A 15 13.74 6.34 1.84
C ALA A 15 14.65 7.58 1.90
N ARG A 16 14.43 8.54 0.99
CA ARG A 16 15.17 9.79 0.85
C ARG A 16 14.21 10.95 0.67
N ALA A 17 14.63 12.14 1.11
CA ALA A 17 13.81 13.36 1.06
C ALA A 17 13.33 13.66 -0.35
N GLU A 18 14.23 13.59 -1.35
CA GLU A 18 13.90 13.98 -2.73
C GLU A 18 12.73 13.17 -3.30
N VAL A 19 12.70 11.86 -3.04
CA VAL A 19 11.63 10.98 -3.53
C VAL A 19 10.35 11.15 -2.72
N HIS A 20 10.49 11.23 -1.40
CA HIS A 20 9.33 11.37 -0.52
C HIS A 20 8.60 12.68 -0.79
N ASP A 21 9.33 13.80 -0.72
CA ASP A 21 8.79 15.15 -0.84
C ASP A 21 8.18 15.38 -2.22
N TRP A 22 8.78 14.81 -3.27
CA TRP A 22 8.21 14.81 -4.62
C TRP A 22 6.85 14.12 -4.68
N VAL A 23 6.70 12.96 -4.05
CA VAL A 23 5.43 12.20 -4.05
C VAL A 23 4.40 12.84 -3.11
N ALA A 24 4.84 13.41 -1.99
CA ALA A 24 4.01 14.15 -1.05
C ALA A 24 3.53 15.50 -1.62
N GLY A 25 4.31 16.10 -2.52
CA GLY A 25 4.07 17.45 -3.06
C GLY A 25 4.47 18.57 -2.09
N ARG A 26 5.34 18.28 -1.11
CA ARG A 26 5.75 19.23 -0.07
C ARG A 26 7.21 18.98 0.34
N GLU A 27 8.05 19.99 0.18
CA GLU A 27 9.44 19.97 0.67
C GLU A 27 9.47 19.92 2.21
N GLY A 28 10.36 19.08 2.76
CA GLY A 28 10.52 18.88 4.20
C GLY A 28 9.55 17.86 4.81
N ASP A 29 8.60 17.33 4.04
CA ASP A 29 7.62 16.34 4.51
C ASP A 29 8.28 15.05 4.98
N PHE A 30 9.37 14.64 4.33
CA PHE A 30 10.17 13.50 4.75
C PHE A 30 10.67 13.65 6.17
N ARG A 31 11.23 14.81 6.52
CA ARG A 31 11.73 15.08 7.87
C ARG A 31 10.59 15.01 8.88
N GLU A 32 9.44 15.62 8.58
CA GLU A 32 8.25 15.56 9.43
C GLU A 32 7.76 14.12 9.64
N ALA A 33 7.75 13.29 8.60
CA ALA A 33 7.40 11.88 8.69
C ALA A 33 8.38 11.10 9.58
N LEU A 34 9.70 11.38 9.46
CA LEU A 34 10.71 10.75 10.31
C LEU A 34 10.58 11.17 11.78
N ASP A 35 10.35 12.44 12.05
CA ASP A 35 10.13 12.97 13.40
C ASP A 35 8.87 12.36 14.04
N THR A 36 7.81 12.20 13.23
CA THR A 36 6.57 11.54 13.64
C THR A 36 6.82 10.09 14.07
N LEU A 37 7.57 9.32 13.27
CA LEU A 37 7.96 7.95 13.61
C LEU A 37 8.78 7.90 14.91
N GLN A 38 9.74 8.82 15.07
CA GLN A 38 10.59 8.87 16.26
C GLN A 38 9.80 9.20 17.53
N ARG A 39 8.90 10.18 17.48
CA ARG A 39 8.04 10.55 18.62
C ARG A 39 7.11 9.41 18.99
N ALA A 40 6.45 8.80 18.00
CA ALA A 40 5.53 7.70 18.24
C ALA A 40 6.24 6.47 18.84
N ARG A 41 7.47 6.20 18.42
CA ARG A 41 8.32 5.18 19.06
C ARG A 41 8.61 5.53 20.53
N GLY A 42 8.93 6.79 20.83
CA GLY A 42 9.13 7.27 22.21
C GLY A 42 7.88 7.11 23.09
N LEU A 43 6.70 7.30 22.49
CA LEU A 43 5.39 7.09 23.12
C LEU A 43 4.94 5.62 23.13
N ARG A 44 5.75 4.69 22.60
CA ARG A 44 5.43 3.26 22.48
C ARG A 44 4.12 2.97 21.71
N LEU A 45 3.77 3.84 20.76
CA LEU A 45 2.66 3.59 19.84
C LEU A 45 3.05 2.49 18.85
N ARG A 46 2.05 1.71 18.45
CA ARG A 46 2.19 0.74 17.35
C ARG A 46 2.25 1.50 16.03
N LEU A 47 3.34 1.31 15.30
CA LEU A 47 3.62 2.09 14.10
C LEU A 47 3.32 1.32 12.82
N THR A 48 2.38 1.82 12.03
CA THR A 48 2.16 1.41 10.64
C THR A 48 2.67 2.49 9.71
N VAL A 49 3.48 2.11 8.72
CA VAL A 49 3.83 3.00 7.61
C VAL A 49 2.96 2.67 6.42
N TRP A 50 2.51 3.69 5.68
CA TRP A 50 1.89 3.48 4.39
C TRP A 50 2.63 4.23 3.28
N THR A 51 2.68 3.63 2.10
CA THR A 51 3.37 4.17 0.94
C THR A 51 2.41 4.18 -0.24
N ARG A 52 2.03 5.37 -0.71
CA ARG A 52 1.37 5.49 -2.02
C ARG A 52 2.34 5.07 -3.12
N LEU A 53 1.95 4.08 -3.91
CA LEU A 53 2.73 3.61 -5.06
C LEU A 53 2.53 4.55 -6.25
N THR A 54 3.62 5.13 -6.73
CA THR A 54 3.62 5.99 -7.92
C THR A 54 4.68 5.53 -8.91
N ARG A 55 4.64 6.08 -10.12
CA ARG A 55 5.71 5.87 -11.09
C ARG A 55 7.07 6.35 -10.56
N SER A 56 7.10 7.43 -9.79
CA SER A 56 8.34 8.05 -9.29
C SER A 56 9.03 7.25 -8.19
N ASN A 57 8.29 6.48 -7.38
CA ASN A 57 8.87 5.74 -6.26
C ASN A 57 8.93 4.22 -6.45
N ALA A 58 8.26 3.65 -7.45
CA ALA A 58 8.17 2.19 -7.64
C ALA A 58 9.54 1.50 -7.62
N ARG A 59 10.57 2.10 -8.25
CA ARG A 59 11.92 1.52 -8.37
C ARG A 59 12.75 1.57 -7.08
N VAL A 60 12.41 2.45 -6.15
CA VAL A 60 13.18 2.69 -4.91
C VAL A 60 12.45 2.17 -3.67
N LEU A 61 11.30 1.50 -3.84
CA LEU A 61 10.54 0.92 -2.73
C LEU A 61 11.36 -0.06 -1.88
N GLY A 62 12.33 -0.74 -2.46
CA GLY A 62 13.19 -1.70 -1.75
C GLY A 62 14.04 -1.06 -0.64
N GLU A 63 14.20 0.27 -0.63
CA GLU A 63 14.97 1.00 0.37
C GLU A 63 14.16 1.25 1.67
N ILE A 64 12.83 1.36 1.56
CA ILE A 64 11.93 1.73 2.66
C ILE A 64 11.95 0.73 3.83
N PRO A 65 11.91 -0.61 3.63
CA PRO A 65 11.79 -1.58 4.72
C PRO A 65 12.85 -1.44 5.81
N SER A 66 14.10 -1.19 5.43
CA SER A 66 15.20 -1.02 6.38
C SER A 66 14.99 0.23 7.23
N LEU A 67 14.63 1.34 6.58
CA LEU A 67 14.44 2.65 7.20
C LEU A 67 13.32 2.64 8.25
N ILE A 68 12.17 2.03 7.92
CA ILE A 68 11.00 2.01 8.80
C ILE A 68 11.15 1.00 9.93
N LYS A 69 11.81 -0.14 9.68
CA LYS A 69 12.12 -1.12 10.74
C LYS A 69 13.03 -0.53 11.80
N ALA A 70 14.08 0.20 11.39
CA ALA A 70 14.97 0.90 12.30
C ALA A 70 14.26 1.94 13.19
N ARG A 71 13.08 2.42 12.74
CA ARG A 71 12.23 3.39 13.45
C ARG A 71 11.09 2.76 14.24
N GLY A 72 11.04 1.43 14.32
CA GLY A 72 10.06 0.71 15.14
C GLY A 72 8.70 0.49 14.46
N ALA A 73 8.59 0.67 13.14
CA ALA A 73 7.42 0.23 12.42
C ALA A 73 7.24 -1.30 12.56
N ILE A 74 5.99 -1.73 12.74
CA ILE A 74 5.60 -3.13 12.82
C ILE A 74 4.86 -3.60 11.56
N ASP A 75 4.19 -2.67 10.87
CA ASP A 75 3.41 -2.94 9.67
C ASP A 75 3.79 -1.95 8.56
N TRP A 76 3.75 -2.44 7.32
CA TRP A 76 3.93 -1.62 6.12
C TRP A 76 2.85 -1.94 5.07
N VAL A 77 2.17 -0.89 4.61
CA VAL A 77 1.11 -0.98 3.59
C VAL A 77 1.53 -0.24 2.33
N ILE A 78 1.57 -0.93 1.20
CA ILE A 78 1.66 -0.27 -0.11
C ILE A 78 0.26 0.01 -0.61
N VAL A 79 -0.03 1.25 -0.98
CA VAL A 79 -1.34 1.69 -1.46
C VAL A 79 -1.26 2.00 -2.95
N PHE A 80 -1.91 1.19 -3.77
CA PHE A 80 -2.08 1.50 -5.18
C PHE A 80 -3.12 2.62 -5.34
N PRO A 81 -2.79 3.74 -6.00
CA PRO A 81 -3.65 4.91 -6.06
C PRO A 81 -4.96 4.63 -6.80
N SER A 82 -6.07 5.18 -6.29
CA SER A 82 -7.29 5.43 -7.08
C SER A 82 -7.17 6.79 -7.76
N THR A 83 -8.00 7.04 -8.78
CA THR A 83 -8.11 8.36 -9.42
C THR A 83 -9.02 9.32 -8.70
N GLU A 84 -9.82 8.80 -7.78
CA GLU A 84 -10.72 9.60 -6.95
C GLU A 84 -9.91 10.67 -6.19
N GLY A 85 -10.24 11.94 -6.44
CA GLY A 85 -9.56 13.09 -5.84
C GLY A 85 -8.19 13.48 -6.42
N LEU A 86 -7.70 12.81 -7.48
CA LEU A 86 -6.44 13.21 -8.13
C LEU A 86 -6.66 14.30 -9.17
N ALA A 87 -5.97 15.43 -9.01
CA ALA A 87 -5.86 16.44 -10.07
C ALA A 87 -5.06 15.87 -11.27
N PRO A 88 -5.45 16.16 -12.52
CA PRO A 88 -4.70 15.76 -13.71
C PRO A 88 -3.24 16.28 -13.72
N PRO A 89 -2.31 15.59 -14.42
CA PRO A 89 -2.53 14.41 -15.25
C PRO A 89 -2.31 13.07 -14.53
N PHE A 90 -3.35 12.22 -14.57
CA PHE A 90 -3.42 10.85 -14.06
C PHE A 90 -2.15 9.99 -14.28
N THR A 91 -1.57 10.02 -15.48
CA THR A 91 -0.44 9.15 -15.87
C THR A 91 0.90 9.54 -15.24
N ARG A 92 1.01 10.74 -14.66
CA ARG A 92 2.21 11.11 -13.89
C ARG A 92 2.25 10.40 -12.55
N VAL A 93 1.08 10.08 -11.98
CA VAL A 93 0.97 9.52 -10.64
C VAL A 93 0.72 8.02 -10.69
N VAL A 94 -0.27 7.56 -11.45
CA VAL A 94 -0.71 6.15 -11.46
C VAL A 94 0.11 5.34 -12.45
N PRO A 95 0.93 4.37 -11.99
CA PRO A 95 1.73 3.53 -12.87
C PRO A 95 0.89 2.39 -13.47
N ARG A 96 1.38 1.76 -14.54
CA ARG A 96 0.86 0.47 -14.99
C ARG A 96 1.15 -0.63 -13.98
N TYR A 97 0.25 -1.60 -13.83
CA TYR A 97 0.43 -2.74 -12.93
C TYR A 97 1.71 -3.50 -13.24
N GLY A 98 1.93 -3.89 -14.50
CA GLY A 98 3.11 -4.63 -14.94
C GLY A 98 4.42 -3.88 -14.75
N MET A 99 4.38 -2.55 -14.59
CA MET A 99 5.56 -1.75 -14.28
C MET A 99 5.86 -1.71 -12.78
N ALA A 100 4.85 -1.43 -11.95
CA ALA A 100 5.06 -1.10 -10.54
C ALA A 100 4.83 -2.26 -9.58
N ILE A 101 3.92 -3.19 -9.90
CA ILE A 101 3.59 -4.31 -9.02
C ILE A 101 4.79 -5.23 -8.77
N PRO A 102 5.61 -5.64 -9.77
CA PRO A 102 6.77 -6.49 -9.49
C PRO A 102 7.74 -5.88 -8.46
N ALA A 103 8.03 -4.59 -8.56
CA ALA A 103 8.88 -3.89 -7.61
C ALA A 103 8.23 -3.77 -6.22
N ALA A 104 6.91 -3.50 -6.17
CA ALA A 104 6.16 -3.47 -4.92
C ALA A 104 6.16 -4.83 -4.20
N LEU A 105 5.92 -5.93 -4.92
CA LEU A 105 5.93 -7.28 -4.35
C LEU A 105 7.32 -7.67 -3.85
N ALA A 106 8.39 -7.34 -4.60
CA ALA A 106 9.76 -7.55 -4.15
C ALA A 106 10.08 -6.78 -2.86
N ALA A 107 9.59 -5.54 -2.74
CA ALA A 107 9.76 -4.73 -1.53
C ALA A 107 8.96 -5.31 -0.34
N LEU A 108 7.72 -5.77 -0.55
CA LEU A 108 6.92 -6.43 0.48
C LEU A 108 7.57 -7.72 0.97
N GLU A 109 8.19 -8.51 0.09
CA GLU A 109 8.97 -9.68 0.49
C GLU A 109 10.18 -9.30 1.34
N ALA A 110 10.92 -8.26 0.91
CA ALA A 110 12.07 -7.76 1.66
C ALA A 110 11.68 -7.24 3.06
N ALA A 111 10.52 -6.60 3.19
CA ALA A 111 9.95 -6.17 4.47
C ALA A 111 9.52 -7.35 5.33
N ARG A 112 8.86 -8.36 4.76
CA ARG A 112 8.44 -9.57 5.47
C ARG A 112 9.63 -10.30 6.07
N ARG A 113 10.74 -10.44 5.34
CA ARG A 113 12.00 -11.04 5.82
C ARG A 113 12.62 -10.28 7.00
N ARG A 114 12.24 -9.01 7.22
CA ARG A 114 12.65 -8.18 8.36
C ARG A 114 11.64 -8.22 9.53
N GLY A 115 10.64 -9.09 9.44
CA GLY A 115 9.60 -9.21 10.46
C GLY A 115 8.65 -8.01 10.49
N LEU A 116 8.41 -7.36 9.35
CA LEU A 116 7.30 -6.42 9.19
C LEU A 116 6.06 -7.18 8.72
N GLY A 117 4.89 -6.84 9.27
CA GLY A 117 3.62 -7.15 8.63
C GLY A 117 3.52 -6.39 7.32
N THR A 118 3.04 -7.04 6.26
CA THR A 118 3.02 -6.44 4.92
C THR A 118 1.69 -6.66 4.24
N ARG A 119 1.17 -5.58 3.65
CA ARG A 119 -0.13 -5.56 2.99
C ARG A 119 -0.10 -4.67 1.75
N ILE A 120 -1.05 -4.90 0.84
CA ILE A 120 -1.24 -4.06 -0.34
C ILE A 120 -2.72 -3.69 -0.50
N ALA A 121 -3.01 -2.41 -0.71
CA ALA A 121 -4.35 -1.90 -0.94
C ALA A 121 -4.53 -1.44 -2.39
N GLY A 122 -5.76 -1.55 -2.92
CA GLY A 122 -6.17 -0.94 -4.18
C GLY A 122 -5.68 -1.61 -5.47
N ALA A 123 -4.97 -2.74 -5.38
CA ALA A 123 -4.56 -3.53 -6.54
C ALA A 123 -5.44 -4.79 -6.71
N PRO A 124 -5.86 -5.15 -7.93
CA PRO A 124 -6.66 -6.35 -8.16
C PRO A 124 -5.87 -7.61 -7.80
N ARG A 125 -6.54 -8.60 -7.18
CA ARG A 125 -5.86 -9.82 -6.69
C ARG A 125 -5.06 -10.55 -7.78
N CYS A 126 -5.53 -10.50 -9.03
CA CYS A 126 -4.89 -11.20 -10.13
C CYS A 126 -3.51 -10.66 -10.52
N VAL A 127 -3.17 -9.42 -10.15
CA VAL A 127 -1.82 -8.89 -10.38
C VAL A 127 -0.86 -9.16 -9.22
N LEU A 128 -1.36 -9.66 -8.09
CA LEU A 128 -0.57 -9.86 -6.86
C LEU A 128 0.09 -11.24 -6.77
N GLY A 129 -0.32 -12.20 -7.61
CA GLY A 129 0.20 -13.56 -7.55
C GLY A 129 0.06 -14.17 -6.15
N HIS A 130 1.15 -14.70 -5.59
CA HIS A 130 1.15 -15.31 -4.26
C HIS A 130 0.94 -14.31 -3.10
N PHE A 131 0.94 -13.00 -3.38
CA PHE A 131 0.60 -11.96 -2.40
C PHE A 131 -0.90 -11.65 -2.35
N ALA A 132 -1.75 -12.35 -3.12
CA ALA A 132 -3.19 -12.09 -3.17
C ALA A 132 -3.87 -12.17 -1.80
N SER A 133 -3.42 -13.06 -0.91
CA SER A 133 -3.93 -13.17 0.48
C SER A 133 -3.62 -11.95 1.35
N ARG A 134 -2.68 -11.10 0.93
CA ARG A 134 -2.26 -9.88 1.64
C ARG A 134 -2.90 -8.60 1.11
N ALA A 135 -3.85 -8.75 0.18
CA ALA A 135 -4.67 -7.64 -0.27
C ALA A 135 -5.54 -7.14 0.90
N ILE A 136 -5.61 -5.82 1.07
CA ILE A 136 -6.53 -5.19 2.00
C ILE A 136 -7.92 -5.14 1.35
N PRO A 137 -8.99 -5.64 2.01
CA PRO A 137 -10.35 -5.41 1.57
C PRO A 137 -10.61 -3.91 1.37
N SER A 138 -11.16 -3.55 0.22
CA SER A 138 -11.59 -2.18 -0.07
C SER A 138 -12.92 -2.22 -0.79
N PRO A 139 -13.67 -1.11 -0.83
CA PRO A 139 -14.84 -1.02 -1.68
C PRO A 139 -14.52 -1.49 -3.10
N THR A 140 -15.43 -2.30 -3.64
CA THR A 140 -15.33 -2.84 -4.98
C THR A 140 -15.28 -1.70 -5.99
N ARG A 141 -14.29 -1.77 -6.88
CA ARG A 141 -14.14 -0.82 -8.00
C ARG A 141 -14.73 -1.42 -9.29
N SER A 142 -14.14 -1.10 -10.43
CA SER A 142 -14.55 -1.62 -11.72
C SER A 142 -13.94 -3.00 -12.01
N TYR A 143 -14.64 -3.77 -12.83
CA TYR A 143 -14.18 -5.06 -13.35
C TYR A 143 -14.19 -5.06 -14.87
N ALA A 144 -13.18 -5.67 -15.48
CA ALA A 144 -13.16 -5.90 -16.92
C ALA A 144 -14.04 -7.10 -17.31
N ARG A 145 -14.29 -7.26 -18.61
CA ARG A 145 -14.99 -8.45 -19.15
C ARG A 145 -14.29 -9.76 -18.77
N SER A 146 -12.96 -9.77 -18.70
CA SER A 146 -12.17 -10.92 -18.25
C SER A 146 -12.45 -11.34 -16.80
N CYS A 147 -13.11 -10.50 -16.01
CA CYS A 147 -13.48 -10.80 -14.63
C CYS A 147 -14.85 -11.49 -14.49
N ALA A 148 -15.66 -11.62 -15.55
CA ALA A 148 -17.05 -12.07 -15.44
C ALA A 148 -17.24 -13.41 -14.72
N GLY A 149 -16.30 -14.36 -14.91
CA GLY A 149 -16.27 -15.65 -14.21
C GLY A 149 -15.05 -15.85 -13.32
N CYS A 150 -14.41 -14.77 -12.87
CA CYS A 150 -13.19 -14.88 -12.05
C CYS A 150 -13.53 -15.40 -10.63
N PRO A 151 -12.93 -16.51 -10.16
CA PRO A 151 -13.19 -17.05 -8.81
C PRO A 151 -12.92 -16.03 -7.70
N SER A 152 -11.85 -15.25 -7.77
CA SER A 152 -11.57 -14.25 -6.73
C SER A 152 -12.49 -13.02 -6.76
N LYS A 153 -13.42 -12.88 -7.72
CA LYS A 153 -14.15 -11.62 -7.96
C LYS A 153 -14.86 -11.12 -6.70
N ALA A 154 -15.52 -12.02 -5.95
CA ALA A 154 -16.30 -11.66 -4.76
C ALA A 154 -15.48 -10.93 -3.68
N GLY A 155 -14.20 -11.27 -3.54
CA GLY A 155 -13.29 -10.62 -2.57
C GLY A 155 -12.23 -9.71 -3.21
N CYS A 156 -12.23 -9.55 -4.53
CA CYS A 156 -11.24 -8.76 -5.25
C CYS A 156 -11.64 -7.29 -5.22
N PRO A 157 -10.74 -6.35 -4.87
CA PRO A 157 -11.06 -4.92 -4.88
C PRO A 157 -11.33 -4.38 -6.30
N GLY A 158 -11.03 -5.16 -7.34
CA GLY A 158 -11.15 -4.74 -8.73
C GLY A 158 -10.05 -3.75 -9.11
N THR A 159 -10.32 -2.97 -10.15
CA THR A 159 -9.42 -1.93 -10.66
C THR A 159 -10.19 -0.62 -10.75
N ASP A 160 -9.47 0.49 -10.65
CA ASP A 160 -10.06 1.80 -10.86
C ASP A 160 -10.64 1.94 -12.30
N ALA A 161 -11.79 2.61 -12.44
CA ALA A 161 -12.46 2.80 -13.73
C ALA A 161 -11.60 3.59 -14.72
N ALA A 162 -10.93 4.65 -14.25
CA ALA A 162 -10.06 5.47 -15.06
C ALA A 162 -8.78 4.71 -15.44
N TYR A 163 -8.31 3.77 -14.59
CA TYR A 163 -7.25 2.84 -14.99
C TYR A 163 -7.67 2.00 -16.19
N LEU A 164 -8.85 1.38 -16.15
CA LEU A 164 -9.37 0.58 -17.26
C LEU A 164 -9.55 1.40 -18.53
N ALA A 165 -10.14 2.58 -18.42
CA ALA A 165 -10.31 3.49 -19.56
C ALA A 165 -8.97 3.87 -20.20
N ARG A 166 -7.92 4.06 -19.39
CA ARG A 166 -6.62 4.51 -19.88
C ARG A 166 -5.72 3.41 -20.41
N PHE A 167 -5.63 2.29 -19.70
CA PHE A 167 -4.65 1.22 -19.95
C PHE A 167 -5.28 -0.06 -20.50
N GLY A 168 -6.60 -0.18 -20.45
CA GLY A 168 -7.33 -1.37 -20.84
C GLY A 168 -7.22 -2.51 -19.82
N ALA A 169 -7.72 -3.68 -20.22
CA ALA A 169 -7.78 -4.87 -19.37
C ALA A 169 -6.63 -5.88 -19.62
N GLY A 170 -5.65 -5.55 -20.47
CA GLY A 170 -4.62 -6.52 -20.92
C GLY A 170 -3.72 -7.08 -19.81
N GLU A 171 -3.64 -6.38 -18.67
CA GLU A 171 -2.88 -6.81 -17.49
C GLU A 171 -3.72 -7.64 -16.50
N LEU A 172 -5.03 -7.79 -16.76
CA LEU A 172 -5.98 -8.45 -15.87
C LEU A 172 -6.34 -9.83 -16.37
N ARG A 173 -6.26 -10.82 -15.48
CA ARG A 173 -6.60 -12.21 -15.76
C ARG A 173 -7.44 -12.79 -14.61
N PRO A 174 -8.24 -13.84 -14.83
CA PRO A 174 -8.82 -14.60 -13.74
C PRO A 174 -7.75 -15.09 -12.77
N ALA A 175 -8.09 -15.17 -11.48
CA ALA A 175 -7.20 -15.65 -10.44
C ALA A 175 -7.96 -16.64 -9.53
N PRO A 176 -7.24 -17.55 -8.84
CA PRO A 176 -7.85 -18.42 -7.86
C PRO A 176 -8.45 -17.62 -6.71
N ASP A 177 -9.51 -18.11 -6.09
CA ASP A 177 -9.97 -17.53 -4.84
C ASP A 177 -9.01 -17.94 -3.72
N VAL A 178 -8.52 -16.94 -3.00
CA VAL A 178 -7.54 -17.11 -1.92
C VAL A 178 -8.08 -16.37 -0.72
N ALA A 179 -8.15 -17.07 0.41
CA ALA A 179 -8.54 -16.48 1.67
C ALA A 179 -7.59 -15.33 2.04
N LEU A 180 -8.15 -14.21 2.48
CA LEU A 180 -7.34 -13.10 2.97
C LEU A 180 -6.74 -13.48 4.32
N GLU A 181 -5.46 -13.21 4.49
CA GLU A 181 -4.84 -13.25 5.79
C GLU A 181 -5.53 -12.22 6.70
N PRO A 182 -5.94 -12.59 7.93
CA PRO A 182 -6.56 -11.65 8.85
C PRO A 182 -5.73 -10.37 8.98
N TRP A 183 -6.34 -9.23 8.71
CA TRP A 183 -5.78 -7.92 8.96
C TRP A 183 -6.70 -7.23 9.92
N MET A 184 -6.21 -6.94 11.12
CA MET A 184 -6.94 -6.08 12.03
C MET A 184 -6.54 -4.64 11.69
N PRO A 185 -7.45 -3.82 11.14
CA PRO A 185 -7.18 -2.43 10.83
C PRO A 185 -6.83 -1.66 12.11
N PHE A 186 -6.31 -0.46 11.89
CA PHE A 186 -5.89 0.50 12.91
C PHE A 186 -6.86 0.63 14.10
N GLU A 187 -8.17 0.55 13.84
CA GLU A 187 -9.23 0.81 14.82
C GLU A 187 -9.61 -0.42 15.67
N ALA A 188 -9.16 -1.64 15.33
CA ALA A 188 -9.75 -2.88 15.85
C ALA A 188 -8.88 -3.68 16.83
N ARG A 189 -7.72 -3.17 17.27
CA ARG A 189 -6.84 -3.91 18.21
C ARG A 189 -6.90 -3.31 19.62
N ALA A 190 -7.67 -3.94 20.50
CA ALA A 190 -7.57 -3.69 21.94
C ALA A 190 -6.13 -3.94 22.43
N ARG A 191 -5.69 -3.13 23.40
CA ARG A 191 -4.37 -3.23 24.06
C ARG A 191 -4.18 -4.66 24.60
N PRO A 192 -3.05 -5.34 24.36
CA PRO A 192 -2.72 -6.50 25.18
C PRO A 192 -2.57 -6.04 26.65
N PRO A 193 -2.95 -6.89 27.63
CA PRO A 193 -2.93 -6.55 29.05
C PRO A 193 -1.55 -6.13 29.56
#